data_AF-A0A9D1NSP1-F1
#
_entry.id   AF-A0A9D1NSP1-F1
#
_cell.length_a   1.000
_cell.length_b   1.000
_cell.length_c   1.000
_cell.angle_alpha   90.00
_cell.angle_beta   90.00
_cell.angle_gamma   90.00
#
_symmetry.space_group_name_H-M   'P 1'
#
loop_
_entity.id
_entity.type
_entity.pdbx_description
1 polymer ?
#
loop_
_entity_poly.entity_id
_entity_poly.type
_entity_poly.pdbx_seq_one_letter_code
_entity_poly.pdbx_strand_id
1 'polypeptide(L)'
;MSAEKLEAVYLVDRQFFLHIKETESGFQYEAFHRSDKKENYSGMLTWEDLLESRIASPLAAARVAACEEIGLEGQEVAKVSLLSLLPYPRSEIRRRSLQEPASLPSHDIRFIDSRYKELFRIPDGGTIQVDYPDRHYAAKCSYIDDYHTQVGNNVYHICQFAEILERGGGTCRPEPELDRDTAAWQLGSQNYLTVERSPSGWAYHLYDQGFHSVAAGEVGGLETSILEARDQAMEQCRLSSRNRELTDYDREEFHRREFMSQDKIEKWDEVNGNTGNNGRLETFLESAGDNYAILQLRDIEETRMERFSSLRMLERMDMEVNIDHYEVVYIAPLPIHTNRPAFLESVFEKFNLDRPDDFKGHSLSVSDIVAIRENGAVSCYYCDSTCFQELPGLIPENYLKNAEMQLEDDYGMIDGVVNNGAKDCKEKAAKDKAEKPSVVEQLKNQPHCEVRKKSTVKYTEQER
;
A
#
# COMPACT_ATOMS: atom_id res chain seq x y z
N MET A 1 -14.97 -35.11 18.79
CA MET A 1 -14.76 -33.67 19.02
C MET A 1 -16.09 -33.02 18.70
N SER A 2 -16.81 -32.49 19.69
CA SER A 2 -18.03 -31.73 19.39
C SER A 2 -17.61 -30.51 18.58
N ALA A 3 -18.21 -30.29 17.42
CA ALA A 3 -18.07 -29.02 16.72
C ALA A 3 -18.42 -27.89 17.71
N GLU A 4 -17.62 -26.83 17.74
CA GLU A 4 -17.95 -25.65 18.53
C GLU A 4 -19.29 -25.11 18.01
N LYS A 5 -20.25 -24.98 18.92
CA LYS A 5 -21.58 -24.41 18.62
C LYS A 5 -21.40 -22.96 18.19
N LEU A 6 -22.08 -22.55 17.12
CA LEU A 6 -22.01 -21.19 16.59
C LEU A 6 -22.62 -20.20 17.59
N GLU A 7 -21.91 -19.11 17.87
CA GLU A 7 -22.36 -18.07 18.78
C GLU A 7 -21.81 -16.71 18.36
N ALA A 8 -22.66 -15.68 18.33
CA ALA A 8 -22.24 -14.31 18.05
C ALA A 8 -23.17 -13.28 18.66
N VAL A 9 -22.65 -12.06 18.81
CA VAL A 9 -23.45 -10.87 19.13
C VAL A 9 -23.32 -9.89 17.96
N TYR A 10 -24.45 -9.31 17.58
CA TYR A 10 -24.57 -8.34 16.51
C TYR A 10 -25.08 -7.01 17.07
N LEU A 11 -24.52 -5.90 16.61
CA LEU A 11 -25.09 -4.58 16.77
C LEU A 11 -25.99 -4.31 15.56
N VAL A 12 -27.29 -4.20 15.81
CA VAL A 12 -28.33 -4.02 14.79
C VAL A 12 -28.87 -2.60 14.86
N ASP A 13 -28.86 -1.91 13.72
CA ASP A 13 -29.31 -0.53 13.48
C ASP A 13 -28.75 0.47 14.50
N ARG A 14 -27.57 0.14 15.05
CA ARG A 14 -26.88 0.85 16.14
C ARG A 14 -27.70 0.98 17.44
N GLN A 15 -28.83 0.31 17.56
CA GLN A 15 -29.79 0.45 18.67
C GLN A 15 -29.88 -0.81 19.53
N PHE A 16 -29.76 -1.99 18.93
CA PHE A 16 -29.94 -3.27 19.61
C PHE A 16 -28.69 -4.12 19.56
N PHE A 17 -28.40 -4.82 20.66
CA PHE A 17 -27.51 -5.97 20.63
C PHE A 17 -28.35 -7.23 20.50
N LEU A 18 -28.12 -7.99 19.43
CA LEU A 18 -28.75 -9.27 19.15
C LEU A 18 -27.73 -10.38 19.40
N HIS A 19 -27.96 -11.18 20.45
CA HIS A 19 -27.18 -12.37 20.76
C HIS A 19 -27.85 -13.59 20.13
N ILE A 20 -27.07 -14.40 19.43
CA ILE A 20 -27.53 -15.62 18.77
C ILE A 20 -26.59 -16.75 19.15
N LYS A 21 -27.18 -17.89 19.51
CA LYS A 21 -26.44 -19.06 19.98
C LYS A 21 -27.08 -20.34 19.48
N GLU A 22 -26.28 -21.20 18.89
CA GLU A 22 -26.70 -22.51 18.42
C GLU A 22 -27.01 -23.44 19.61
N THR A 23 -28.07 -24.22 19.42
CA THR A 23 -28.56 -25.24 20.33
C THR A 23 -28.80 -26.53 19.55
N GLU A 24 -29.29 -27.59 20.21
CA GLU A 24 -29.55 -28.86 19.52
C GLU A 24 -30.70 -28.76 18.51
N SER A 25 -31.67 -27.88 18.74
CA SER A 25 -32.89 -27.77 17.92
C SER A 25 -32.93 -26.56 16.99
N GLY A 26 -31.86 -25.75 16.94
CA GLY A 26 -31.76 -24.55 16.11
C GLY A 26 -30.98 -23.45 16.84
N PHE A 27 -31.42 -22.20 16.76
CA PHE A 27 -30.77 -21.04 17.38
C PHE A 27 -31.65 -20.34 18.41
N GLN A 28 -31.11 -20.15 19.61
CA GLN A 28 -31.69 -19.25 20.61
C GLN A 28 -31.21 -17.83 20.32
N TYR A 29 -32.10 -16.85 20.48
CA TYR A 29 -31.75 -15.44 20.35
C TYR A 29 -32.25 -14.59 21.54
N GLU A 30 -31.50 -13.54 21.87
CA GLU A 30 -31.85 -12.52 22.86
C GLU A 30 -31.50 -11.13 22.29
N ALA A 31 -32.41 -10.15 22.39
CA ALA A 31 -32.19 -8.79 21.91
C ALA A 31 -32.31 -7.75 23.03
N PHE A 32 -31.33 -6.86 23.11
CA PHE A 32 -31.20 -5.86 24.17
C PHE A 32 -31.08 -4.44 23.60
N HIS A 33 -31.93 -3.51 24.04
CA HIS A 33 -31.80 -2.11 23.64
C HIS A 33 -30.65 -1.40 24.37
N ARG A 34 -29.85 -0.62 23.64
CA ARG A 34 -28.62 0.02 24.16
C ARG A 34 -28.86 1.05 25.26
N SER A 35 -29.95 1.81 25.21
CA SER A 35 -30.20 2.87 26.20
C SER A 35 -30.69 2.32 27.54
N ASP A 36 -31.58 1.34 27.49
CA ASP A 36 -32.38 0.94 28.65
C ASP A 36 -31.79 -0.29 29.36
N LYS A 37 -30.83 -0.96 28.70
CA LYS A 37 -30.16 -2.18 29.18
C LYS A 37 -31.12 -3.29 29.62
N LYS A 38 -32.31 -3.28 29.03
CA LYS A 38 -33.35 -4.28 29.24
C LYS A 38 -33.28 -5.29 28.11
N GLU A 39 -33.61 -6.53 28.45
CA GLU A 39 -33.98 -7.53 27.47
C GLU A 39 -35.34 -7.12 26.91
N ASN A 40 -35.39 -6.93 25.60
CA ASN A 40 -36.60 -6.53 24.91
C ASN A 40 -37.29 -7.74 24.29
N TYR A 41 -36.49 -8.66 23.75
CA TYR A 41 -36.99 -9.84 23.04
C TYR A 41 -36.10 -11.04 23.31
N SER A 42 -36.70 -12.22 23.33
CA SER A 42 -35.98 -13.49 23.30
C SER A 42 -36.87 -14.55 22.66
N GLY A 43 -36.25 -15.51 21.99
CA GLY A 43 -36.95 -16.53 21.24
C GLY A 43 -36.05 -17.66 20.79
N MET A 44 -36.62 -18.56 20.00
CA MET A 44 -35.98 -19.78 19.55
C MET A 44 -36.38 -20.04 18.09
N LEU A 45 -35.40 -20.00 17.21
CA LEU A 45 -35.54 -20.39 15.81
C LEU A 45 -35.19 -21.87 15.69
N THR A 46 -36.10 -22.68 15.18
CA THR A 46 -35.84 -24.10 14.94
C THR A 46 -35.07 -24.29 13.64
N TRP A 47 -34.46 -25.47 13.46
CA TRP A 47 -33.87 -25.81 12.16
C TRP A 47 -34.90 -25.75 11.03
N GLU A 48 -36.15 -26.11 11.29
CA GLU A 48 -37.24 -26.05 10.32
C GLU A 48 -37.51 -24.62 9.85
N ASP A 49 -37.46 -23.64 10.77
CA ASP A 49 -37.62 -22.22 10.45
C ASP A 49 -36.51 -21.69 9.54
N LEU A 50 -35.33 -22.33 9.54
CA LEU A 50 -34.17 -21.92 8.75
C LEU A 50 -34.02 -22.70 7.44
N LEU A 51 -34.74 -23.80 7.24
CA LEU A 51 -34.65 -24.63 6.03
C LEU A 51 -35.02 -23.87 4.74
N GLU A 52 -35.90 -22.87 4.85
CA GLU A 52 -36.36 -22.07 3.72
C GLU A 52 -35.43 -20.88 3.41
N SER A 53 -34.44 -20.62 4.27
CA SER A 53 -33.49 -19.53 4.08
C SER A 53 -32.63 -19.76 2.83
N ARG A 54 -32.50 -18.71 2.02
CA ARG A 54 -31.56 -18.67 0.89
C ARG A 54 -30.14 -18.31 1.32
N ILE A 55 -29.97 -17.88 2.57
CA ILE A 55 -28.68 -17.52 3.14
C ILE A 55 -28.00 -18.82 3.53
N ALA A 56 -26.85 -19.10 2.92
CA ALA A 56 -26.08 -20.30 3.20
C ALA A 56 -25.73 -20.38 4.70
N SER A 57 -25.05 -19.34 5.20
CA SER A 57 -24.55 -19.31 6.59
C SER A 57 -25.67 -19.50 7.61
N PRO A 58 -25.67 -20.57 8.43
CA PRO A 58 -26.72 -20.82 9.42
C PRO A 58 -26.86 -19.69 10.43
N LEU A 59 -25.73 -19.11 10.84
CA LEU A 59 -25.71 -18.01 11.81
C LEU A 59 -26.27 -16.71 11.20
N ALA A 60 -25.99 -16.42 9.93
CA ALA A 60 -26.56 -15.28 9.24
C ALA A 60 -28.05 -15.48 8.93
N ALA A 61 -28.46 -16.71 8.58
CA ALA A 61 -29.86 -17.08 8.41
C ALA A 61 -30.65 -16.87 9.72
N ALA A 62 -30.12 -17.39 10.83
CA ALA A 62 -30.71 -17.18 12.15
C ALA A 62 -30.79 -15.70 12.54
N ARG A 63 -29.77 -14.91 12.17
CA ARG A 63 -29.76 -13.46 12.40
C ARG A 63 -30.86 -12.74 11.66
N VAL A 64 -31.02 -13.00 10.36
CA VAL A 64 -32.07 -12.39 9.55
C VAL A 64 -33.45 -12.80 10.05
N ALA A 65 -33.66 -14.09 10.29
CA ALA A 65 -34.93 -14.59 10.83
C ALA A 65 -35.26 -13.98 12.20
N ALA A 66 -34.28 -13.86 13.10
CA ALA A 66 -34.48 -13.23 14.40
C ALA A 66 -34.85 -11.75 14.27
N CYS A 67 -34.17 -11.00 13.38
CA CYS A 67 -34.52 -9.60 13.10
C CYS A 67 -35.95 -9.46 12.57
N GLU A 68 -36.35 -10.33 11.65
CA GLU A 68 -37.72 -10.34 11.10
C GLU A 68 -38.77 -10.63 12.17
N GLU A 69 -38.55 -11.64 13.02
CA GLU A 69 -39.49 -12.05 14.06
C GLU A 69 -39.76 -10.94 15.09
N ILE A 70 -38.70 -10.21 15.48
CA ILE A 70 -38.81 -9.11 16.46
C ILE A 70 -39.13 -7.75 15.81
N GLY A 71 -39.18 -7.68 14.48
CA GLY A 71 -39.49 -6.47 13.72
C GLY A 71 -38.38 -5.42 13.70
N LEU A 72 -37.10 -5.82 13.73
CA LEU A 72 -35.98 -4.91 13.44
C LEU A 72 -35.81 -4.76 11.93
N GLU A 73 -35.47 -3.55 11.48
CA GLU A 73 -35.23 -3.28 10.05
C GLU A 73 -33.98 -4.02 9.55
N GLY A 74 -32.94 -4.12 10.37
CA GLY A 74 -31.72 -4.86 10.03
C GLY A 74 -30.94 -4.25 8.88
N GLN A 75 -31.06 -2.93 8.68
CA GLN A 75 -30.38 -2.21 7.60
C GLN A 75 -28.87 -2.09 7.86
N GLU A 76 -28.49 -1.92 9.12
CA GLU A 76 -27.08 -1.88 9.52
C GLU A 76 -26.81 -2.93 10.59
N VAL A 77 -26.14 -4.01 10.21
CA VAL A 77 -25.83 -5.10 11.12
C VAL A 77 -24.33 -5.32 11.15
N ALA A 78 -23.73 -5.35 12.34
CA ALA A 78 -22.30 -5.57 12.48
C ALA A 78 -21.99 -6.52 13.63
N LYS A 79 -21.09 -7.48 13.41
CA LYS A 79 -20.64 -8.40 14.46
C LYS A 79 -19.82 -7.64 15.51
N VAL A 80 -20.09 -7.89 16.79
CA VAL A 80 -19.42 -7.27 17.94
C VAL A 80 -18.95 -8.33 18.95
N SER A 81 -18.14 -7.91 19.92
CA SER A 81 -17.67 -8.81 20.98
C SER A 81 -18.84 -9.33 21.82
N LEU A 82 -18.79 -10.60 22.24
CA LEU A 82 -19.72 -11.15 23.24
C LEU A 82 -19.72 -10.29 24.50
N LEU A 83 -18.56 -9.75 24.89
CA LEU A 83 -18.38 -8.95 26.10
C LEU A 83 -19.16 -7.63 26.07
N SER A 84 -19.67 -7.21 24.91
CA SER A 84 -20.60 -6.07 24.78
C SER A 84 -21.86 -6.23 25.64
N LEU A 85 -22.20 -7.47 26.01
CA LEU A 85 -23.36 -7.78 26.85
C LEU A 85 -23.06 -7.87 28.35
N LEU A 86 -21.80 -7.76 28.80
CA LEU A 86 -21.48 -7.71 30.24
C LEU A 86 -22.25 -6.63 31.03
N PRO A 87 -22.53 -5.43 30.47
CA PRO A 87 -23.33 -4.42 31.17
C PRO A 87 -24.82 -4.76 31.33
N TYR A 88 -25.31 -5.85 30.73
CA TYR A 88 -26.73 -6.22 30.66
C TYR A 88 -27.01 -7.33 31.67
N PRO A 89 -27.67 -7.04 32.81
CA PRO A 89 -27.77 -7.97 33.93
C PRO A 89 -28.49 -9.29 33.62
N ARG A 90 -29.41 -9.29 32.65
CA ARG A 90 -30.19 -10.46 32.26
C ARG A 90 -29.52 -11.33 31.19
N SER A 91 -28.51 -10.80 30.50
CA SER A 91 -27.86 -11.52 29.42
C SER A 91 -27.20 -12.81 29.91
N GLU A 92 -27.24 -13.84 29.06
CA GLU A 92 -26.52 -15.08 29.32
C GLU A 92 -25.01 -14.81 29.49
N ILE A 93 -24.44 -13.89 28.70
CA ILE A 93 -23.04 -13.47 28.79
C ILE A 93 -22.68 -13.01 30.21
N ARG A 94 -23.51 -12.14 30.81
CA ARG A 94 -23.28 -11.66 32.17
C ARG A 94 -23.32 -12.80 33.19
N ARG A 95 -24.24 -13.75 33.02
CA ARG A 95 -24.32 -14.93 33.90
C ARG A 95 -23.08 -15.81 33.77
N ARG A 96 -22.65 -16.12 32.53
CA ARG A 96 -21.44 -16.90 32.25
C ARG A 96 -20.18 -16.24 32.80
N SER A 97 -20.07 -14.91 32.73
CA SER A 97 -18.92 -14.19 33.29
C SER A 97 -18.71 -14.40 34.79
N LEU A 98 -19.76 -14.78 35.53
CA LEU A 98 -19.71 -15.05 36.96
C LEU A 98 -19.49 -16.54 37.27
N GLN A 99 -20.01 -17.43 36.43
CA GLN A 99 -20.07 -18.88 36.70
C GLN A 99 -19.00 -19.66 35.94
N GLU A 100 -18.78 -19.30 34.68
CA GLU A 100 -17.93 -19.99 33.71
C GLU A 100 -17.11 -18.96 32.90
N PRO A 101 -16.27 -18.12 33.55
CA PRO A 101 -15.60 -17.01 32.89
C PRO A 101 -14.66 -17.44 31.76
N ALA A 102 -14.10 -18.65 31.85
CA ALA A 102 -13.22 -19.21 30.80
C ALA A 102 -13.96 -19.56 29.49
N SER A 103 -15.30 -19.58 29.49
CA SER A 103 -16.10 -19.79 28.27
C SER A 103 -16.25 -18.52 27.42
N LEU A 104 -15.83 -17.36 27.95
CA LEU A 104 -15.90 -16.09 27.26
C LEU A 104 -14.53 -15.72 26.67
N PRO A 105 -14.49 -14.95 25.57
CA PRO A 105 -13.24 -14.45 25.01
C PRO A 105 -12.46 -13.66 26.07
N SER A 106 -11.15 -13.90 26.14
CA SER A 106 -10.26 -13.22 27.09
C SER A 106 -9.75 -11.86 26.61
N HIS A 107 -9.83 -11.61 25.31
CA HIS A 107 -9.32 -10.41 24.65
C HIS A 107 -10.40 -9.81 23.74
N ASP A 108 -10.71 -8.54 23.95
CA ASP A 108 -11.58 -7.77 23.08
C ASP A 108 -11.10 -6.32 22.97
N ILE A 109 -11.47 -5.66 21.89
CA ILE A 109 -10.99 -4.30 21.61
C ILE A 109 -12.12 -3.33 21.93
N ARG A 110 -11.87 -2.47 22.90
CA ARG A 110 -12.81 -1.46 23.37
C ARG A 110 -12.61 -0.14 22.62
N PHE A 111 -13.70 0.38 22.05
CA PHE A 111 -13.73 1.71 21.45
C PHE A 111 -14.51 2.68 22.34
N ILE A 112 -13.94 3.87 22.56
CA ILE A 112 -14.45 4.90 23.46
C ILE A 112 -14.56 6.25 22.73
N ASP A 113 -15.35 7.16 23.27
CA ASP A 113 -15.22 8.59 22.94
C ASP A 113 -14.08 9.25 23.74
N SER A 114 -13.77 10.51 23.44
CA SER A 114 -12.74 11.30 24.12
C SER A 114 -13.02 11.52 25.61
N ARG A 115 -14.26 11.29 26.06
CA ARG A 115 -14.69 11.38 27.46
C ARG A 115 -14.64 10.01 28.16
N TYR A 116 -13.99 9.02 27.55
CA TYR A 116 -13.83 7.67 28.07
C TYR A 116 -15.13 6.85 28.16
N LYS A 117 -16.20 7.33 27.52
CA LYS A 117 -17.46 6.58 27.44
C LYS A 117 -17.31 5.50 26.37
N GLU A 118 -17.62 4.27 26.74
CA GLU A 118 -17.61 3.15 25.81
C GLU A 118 -18.69 3.30 24.74
N LEU A 119 -18.28 3.15 23.49
CA LEU A 119 -19.15 3.15 22.33
C LEU A 119 -19.55 1.72 21.99
N PHE A 120 -18.57 0.86 21.74
CA PHE A 120 -18.76 -0.55 21.37
C PHE A 120 -17.48 -1.35 21.61
N ARG A 121 -17.57 -2.68 21.47
CA ARG A 121 -16.45 -3.62 21.53
C ARG A 121 -16.47 -4.54 20.33
N ILE A 122 -15.30 -4.89 19.81
CA ILE A 122 -15.15 -5.89 18.74
C ILE A 122 -14.25 -7.03 19.22
N PRO A 123 -14.40 -8.26 18.69
CA PRO A 123 -13.45 -9.34 18.97
C PRO A 123 -12.05 -8.97 18.44
N ASP A 124 -11.01 -9.59 19.00
CA ASP A 124 -9.66 -9.50 18.45
C ASP A 124 -9.64 -9.95 16.98
N GLY A 125 -8.93 -9.22 16.13
CA GLY A 125 -8.94 -9.40 14.68
C GLY A 125 -10.15 -8.80 13.96
N GLY A 126 -11.11 -8.20 14.68
CA GLY A 126 -12.30 -7.56 14.11
C GLY A 126 -11.97 -6.30 13.30
N THR A 127 -12.97 -5.80 12.55
CA THR A 127 -12.82 -4.62 11.69
C THR A 127 -13.74 -3.49 12.15
N ILE A 128 -13.23 -2.25 12.10
CA ILE A 128 -14.03 -1.05 12.23
C ILE A 128 -14.15 -0.32 10.90
N GLN A 129 -15.27 0.36 10.69
CA GLN A 129 -15.43 1.41 9.70
C GLN A 129 -15.14 2.76 10.37
N VAL A 130 -14.28 3.56 9.75
CA VAL A 130 -13.93 4.91 10.16
C VAL A 130 -14.43 5.88 9.10
N ASP A 131 -15.23 6.86 9.53
CA ASP A 131 -15.90 7.81 8.66
C ASP A 131 -15.51 9.23 9.09
N TYR A 132 -14.72 9.92 8.27
CA TYR A 132 -14.42 11.36 8.37
C TYR A 132 -15.23 12.15 7.33
N PRO A 133 -15.32 13.49 7.42
CA PRO A 133 -16.05 14.29 6.43
C PRO A 133 -15.53 14.17 4.99
N ASP A 134 -14.25 13.85 4.83
CA ASP A 134 -13.51 13.83 3.56
C ASP A 134 -13.03 12.44 3.13
N ARG A 135 -13.11 11.44 4.01
CA ARG A 135 -12.59 10.09 3.76
C ARG A 135 -13.30 9.02 4.58
N HIS A 136 -13.43 7.84 4.02
CA HIS A 136 -14.06 6.68 4.66
C HIS A 136 -13.22 5.44 4.42
N TYR A 137 -12.95 4.65 5.45
CA TYR A 137 -12.19 3.41 5.30
C TYR A 137 -12.50 2.42 6.42
N ALA A 138 -12.43 1.13 6.11
CA ALA A 138 -12.41 0.08 7.10
C ALA A 138 -10.98 -0.36 7.43
N ALA A 139 -10.73 -0.66 8.70
CA ALA A 139 -9.42 -1.00 9.23
C ALA A 139 -9.49 -2.22 10.16
N LYS A 140 -8.62 -3.21 9.92
CA LYS A 140 -8.52 -4.39 10.78
C LYS A 140 -7.90 -3.97 12.10
N CYS A 141 -8.41 -4.52 13.19
CA CYS A 141 -7.94 -4.20 14.52
C CYS A 141 -7.36 -5.43 15.20
N SER A 142 -6.30 -5.24 15.97
CA SER A 142 -5.72 -6.28 16.81
C SER A 142 -5.59 -5.80 18.24
N TYR A 143 -5.90 -6.70 19.16
CA TYR A 143 -5.76 -6.49 20.59
C TYR A 143 -4.27 -6.52 20.96
N ILE A 144 -3.87 -5.57 21.81
CA ILE A 144 -2.53 -5.56 22.41
C ILE A 144 -2.68 -5.63 23.94
N ASP A 145 -3.41 -4.67 24.50
CA ASP A 145 -3.82 -4.64 25.91
C ASP A 145 -5.11 -3.81 26.09
N ASP A 146 -5.56 -3.62 27.33
CA ASP A 146 -6.79 -2.87 27.66
C ASP A 146 -6.79 -1.39 27.21
N TYR A 147 -5.63 -0.83 26.88
CA TYR A 147 -5.43 0.58 26.55
C TYR A 147 -4.79 0.80 25.17
N HIS A 148 -4.17 -0.22 24.58
CA HIS A 148 -3.53 -0.17 23.28
C HIS A 148 -4.18 -1.13 22.29
N THR A 149 -4.38 -0.65 21.09
CA THR A 149 -4.87 -1.47 19.98
C THR A 149 -4.16 -1.07 18.69
N GLN A 150 -3.92 -2.06 17.84
CA GLN A 150 -3.53 -1.80 16.47
C GLN A 150 -4.78 -1.55 15.64
N VAL A 151 -4.80 -0.46 14.88
CA VAL A 151 -5.84 -0.13 13.89
C VAL A 151 -5.16 0.04 12.53
N GLY A 152 -5.42 -0.89 11.62
CA GLY A 152 -4.68 -1.04 10.37
C GLY A 152 -3.20 -1.31 10.64
N ASN A 153 -2.33 -0.42 10.18
CA ASN A 153 -0.88 -0.52 10.37
C ASN A 153 -0.34 0.24 11.58
N ASN A 154 -1.21 0.97 12.30
CA ASN A 154 -0.78 1.88 13.36
C ASN A 154 -1.24 1.38 14.72
N VAL A 155 -0.40 1.54 15.73
CA VAL A 155 -0.75 1.29 17.12
C VAL A 155 -1.20 2.60 17.77
N TYR A 156 -2.31 2.54 18.48
CA TYR A 156 -2.88 3.68 19.19
C TYR A 156 -3.17 3.33 20.64
N HIS A 157 -3.02 4.33 21.52
CA HIS A 157 -3.74 4.33 22.77
C HIS A 157 -5.23 4.64 22.51
N ILE A 158 -6.17 3.97 23.17
CA ILE A 158 -7.61 4.11 22.90
C ILE A 158 -8.11 5.56 23.02
N CYS A 159 -7.62 6.34 24.00
CA CYS A 159 -7.95 7.77 24.12
C CYS A 159 -7.36 8.61 22.97
N GLN A 160 -6.14 8.31 22.55
CA GLN A 160 -5.49 9.03 21.45
C GLN A 160 -6.27 8.84 20.15
N PHE A 161 -6.70 7.61 19.87
CA PHE A 161 -7.55 7.31 18.72
C PHE A 161 -8.87 8.08 18.78
N ALA A 162 -9.52 8.11 19.95
CA ALA A 162 -10.77 8.85 20.15
C ALA A 162 -10.60 10.37 19.96
N GLU A 163 -9.51 10.95 20.47
CA GLU A 163 -9.20 12.37 20.28
C GLU A 163 -8.91 12.73 18.82
N ILE A 164 -8.20 11.85 18.09
CA ILE A 164 -7.92 12.04 16.66
C ILE A 164 -9.24 12.06 15.87
N LEU A 165 -10.15 11.12 16.16
CA LEU A 165 -11.47 11.09 15.54
C LEU A 165 -12.24 12.39 15.83
N GLU A 166 -12.37 12.80 17.09
CA GLU A 166 -13.13 14.00 17.45
C GLU A 166 -12.54 15.28 16.81
N ARG A 167 -11.21 15.44 16.84
CA ARG A 167 -10.54 16.60 16.23
C ARG A 167 -10.73 16.66 14.72
N GLY A 168 -10.76 15.50 14.05
CA GLY A 168 -11.01 15.40 12.61
C GLY A 168 -12.49 15.42 12.24
N GLY A 169 -13.42 15.53 13.20
CA GLY A 169 -14.86 15.39 12.95
C GLY A 169 -15.26 13.98 12.47
N GLY A 170 -14.43 12.99 12.74
CA GLY A 170 -14.64 11.60 12.36
C GLY A 170 -15.40 10.79 13.41
N THR A 171 -15.95 9.68 12.96
CA THR A 171 -16.62 8.67 13.79
C THR A 171 -16.09 7.29 13.47
N CYS A 172 -16.22 6.36 14.41
CA CYS A 172 -15.94 4.95 14.16
C CYS A 172 -17.12 4.09 14.59
N ARG A 173 -17.28 2.96 13.91
CA ARG A 173 -18.28 1.93 14.19
C ARG A 173 -17.73 0.56 13.81
N PRO A 174 -18.26 -0.55 14.34
CA PRO A 174 -17.96 -1.87 13.80
C PRO A 174 -18.30 -1.91 12.31
N GLU A 175 -17.50 -2.61 11.50
CA GLU A 175 -17.77 -2.73 10.06
C GLU A 175 -19.12 -3.44 9.82
N PRO A 176 -20.06 -2.80 9.11
CA PRO A 176 -21.34 -3.42 8.77
C PRO A 176 -21.14 -4.60 7.82
N GLU A 177 -21.96 -5.63 7.98
CA GLU A 177 -22.06 -6.74 7.05
C GLU A 177 -22.52 -6.26 5.66
N LEU A 178 -22.03 -6.94 4.64
CA LEU A 178 -22.41 -6.72 3.26
C LEU A 178 -23.21 -7.91 2.75
N ASP A 179 -24.45 -7.66 2.35
CA ASP A 179 -25.30 -8.64 1.70
C ASP A 179 -25.24 -8.45 0.18
N ARG A 180 -24.12 -8.90 -0.40
CA ARG A 180 -23.84 -8.81 -1.85
C ARG A 180 -23.06 -10.04 -2.31
N ASP A 181 -23.30 -10.45 -3.54
CA ASP A 181 -22.56 -11.54 -4.20
C ASP A 181 -21.28 -11.06 -4.89
N THR A 182 -21.10 -9.75 -5.02
CA THR A 182 -19.89 -9.13 -5.55
C THR A 182 -19.57 -7.83 -4.81
N ALA A 183 -18.28 -7.53 -4.65
CA ALA A 183 -17.81 -6.27 -4.11
C ALA A 183 -16.36 -6.00 -4.51
N ALA A 184 -15.99 -4.73 -4.48
CA ALA A 184 -14.66 -4.24 -4.76
C ALA A 184 -14.18 -3.35 -3.60
N TRP A 185 -12.89 -3.39 -3.32
CA TRP A 185 -12.25 -2.54 -2.32
C TRP A 185 -10.94 -1.97 -2.83
N GLN A 186 -10.77 -0.67 -2.66
CA GLN A 186 -9.47 -0.04 -2.77
C GLN A 186 -8.67 -0.30 -1.49
N LEU A 187 -7.52 -0.97 -1.62
CA LEU A 187 -6.63 -1.33 -0.52
C LEU A 187 -5.50 -0.30 -0.36
N GLY A 188 -5.77 0.75 0.43
CA GLY A 188 -4.87 1.90 0.55
C GLY A 188 -4.81 2.66 -0.77
N SER A 189 -3.63 3.14 -1.17
CA SER A 189 -3.49 3.78 -2.49
C SER A 189 -3.18 2.79 -3.61
N GLN A 190 -2.67 1.57 -3.32
CA GLN A 190 -1.87 0.82 -4.30
C GLN A 190 -2.59 -0.31 -5.03
N ASN A 191 -3.66 -0.85 -4.48
CA ASN A 191 -4.28 -2.06 -4.99
C ASN A 191 -5.79 -1.98 -4.95
N TYR A 192 -6.42 -2.74 -5.84
CA TYR A 192 -7.85 -2.99 -5.81
C TYR A 192 -8.10 -4.47 -5.64
N LEU A 193 -9.02 -4.83 -4.76
CA LEU A 193 -9.40 -6.22 -4.51
C LEU A 193 -10.86 -6.37 -4.87
N THR A 194 -11.15 -7.27 -5.79
CA THR A 194 -12.52 -7.67 -6.11
C THR A 194 -12.77 -9.07 -5.60
N VAL A 195 -13.96 -9.29 -5.04
CA VAL A 195 -14.42 -10.58 -4.57
C VAL A 195 -15.80 -10.83 -5.16
N GLU A 196 -15.99 -12.01 -5.71
CA GLU A 196 -17.21 -12.43 -6.39
C GLU A 196 -17.59 -13.86 -6.02
N ARG A 197 -18.89 -14.12 -5.95
CA ARG A 197 -19.40 -15.43 -5.58
C ARG A 197 -19.06 -16.47 -6.65
N SER A 198 -18.48 -17.59 -6.24
CA SER A 198 -18.19 -18.73 -7.10
C SER A 198 -18.99 -19.98 -6.68
N PRO A 199 -19.08 -21.04 -7.52
CA PRO A 199 -19.76 -22.28 -7.14
C PRO A 199 -19.13 -23.02 -5.94
N SER A 200 -17.86 -22.77 -5.65
CA SER A 200 -17.09 -23.39 -4.56
C SER A 200 -16.99 -22.49 -3.32
N GLY A 201 -17.31 -21.20 -3.43
CA GLY A 201 -17.14 -20.22 -2.37
C GLY A 201 -17.06 -18.82 -2.96
N TRP A 202 -15.86 -18.24 -2.99
CA TRP A 202 -15.61 -16.91 -3.52
C TRP A 202 -14.36 -16.88 -4.37
N ALA A 203 -14.44 -16.30 -5.56
CA ALA A 203 -13.27 -15.96 -6.36
C ALA A 203 -12.83 -14.54 -6.00
N TYR A 204 -11.51 -14.31 -5.98
CA TYR A 204 -10.96 -12.99 -5.79
C TYR A 204 -9.95 -12.65 -6.88
N HIS A 205 -9.86 -11.37 -7.19
CA HIS A 205 -8.83 -10.80 -8.04
C HIS A 205 -8.26 -9.54 -7.38
N LEU A 206 -6.94 -9.54 -7.22
CA LEU A 206 -6.16 -8.41 -6.75
C LEU A 206 -5.50 -7.74 -7.96
N TYR A 207 -5.67 -6.43 -8.03
CA TYR A 207 -5.09 -5.58 -9.06
C TYR A 207 -4.12 -4.56 -8.43
N ASP A 208 -3.18 -4.08 -9.23
CA ASP A 208 -2.43 -2.86 -8.92
C ASP A 208 -3.23 -1.61 -9.28
N GLN A 209 -2.63 -0.43 -9.18
CA GLN A 209 -3.30 0.83 -9.55
C GLN A 209 -3.69 0.88 -11.03
N GLY A 210 -2.87 0.31 -11.91
CA GLY A 210 -3.13 0.26 -13.35
C GLY A 210 -4.11 -0.85 -13.76
N PHE A 211 -4.79 -1.48 -12.81
CA PHE A 211 -5.69 -2.63 -13.03
C PHE A 211 -5.01 -3.88 -13.62
N HIS A 212 -3.69 -4.02 -13.49
CA HIS A 212 -3.01 -5.25 -13.86
C HIS A 212 -3.26 -6.32 -12.79
N SER A 213 -3.58 -7.53 -13.23
CA SER A 213 -3.80 -8.65 -12.31
C SER A 213 -2.52 -8.99 -11.56
N VAL A 214 -2.50 -8.73 -10.26
CA VAL A 214 -1.41 -9.06 -9.33
C VAL A 214 -1.56 -10.49 -8.80
N ALA A 215 -2.78 -10.85 -8.41
CA ALA A 215 -3.09 -12.18 -7.89
C ALA A 215 -4.55 -12.51 -8.14
N ALA A 216 -4.87 -13.79 -8.24
CA ALA A 216 -6.24 -14.27 -8.28
C ALA A 216 -6.32 -15.67 -7.66
N GLY A 217 -7.48 -16.02 -7.12
CA GLY A 217 -7.69 -17.32 -6.52
C GLY A 217 -9.10 -17.50 -5.98
N GLU A 218 -9.29 -18.57 -5.23
CA GLU A 218 -10.54 -18.87 -4.53
C GLU A 218 -10.31 -18.92 -3.01
N VAL A 219 -11.29 -18.44 -2.25
CA VAL A 219 -11.27 -18.36 -0.79
C VAL A 219 -12.64 -18.73 -0.21
N GLY A 220 -12.62 -19.17 1.04
CA GLY A 220 -13.83 -19.53 1.79
C GLY A 220 -14.61 -20.71 1.20
N GLY A 221 -15.79 -20.92 1.75
CA GLY A 221 -16.81 -21.81 1.21
C GLY A 221 -18.14 -21.08 1.03
N LEU A 222 -19.18 -21.81 0.67
CA LEU A 222 -20.52 -21.23 0.47
C LEU A 222 -21.07 -20.54 1.73
N GLU A 223 -20.65 -21.00 2.90
CA GLU A 223 -21.05 -20.47 4.21
C GLU A 223 -20.30 -19.19 4.62
N THR A 224 -19.23 -18.84 3.91
CA THR A 224 -18.39 -17.69 4.21
C THR A 224 -19.05 -16.41 3.72
N SER A 225 -19.04 -15.36 4.53
CA SER A 225 -19.50 -14.03 4.11
C SER A 225 -18.51 -13.36 3.17
N ILE A 226 -18.96 -12.38 2.39
CA ILE A 226 -18.08 -11.66 1.45
C ILE A 226 -16.95 -10.89 2.17
N LEU A 227 -17.19 -10.41 3.39
CA LEU A 227 -16.18 -9.75 4.22
C LEU A 227 -15.13 -10.72 4.76
N GLU A 228 -15.55 -11.91 5.19
CA GLU A 228 -14.62 -12.97 5.59
C GLU A 228 -13.81 -13.49 4.39
N ALA A 229 -14.44 -13.60 3.22
CA ALA A 229 -13.76 -13.94 1.97
C ALA A 229 -12.72 -12.88 1.59
N ARG A 230 -13.07 -11.59 1.67
CA ARG A 230 -12.11 -10.47 1.50
C ARG A 230 -10.95 -10.61 2.47
N ASP A 231 -11.22 -10.83 3.76
CA ASP A 231 -10.17 -10.90 4.77
C ASP A 231 -9.24 -12.10 4.54
N GLN A 232 -9.77 -13.25 4.09
CA GLN A 232 -8.97 -14.41 3.69
C GLN A 232 -8.14 -14.14 2.44
N ALA A 233 -8.70 -13.48 1.43
CA ALA A 233 -7.96 -13.09 0.22
C ALA A 233 -6.82 -12.11 0.57
N MET A 234 -7.11 -11.09 1.39
CA MET A 234 -6.09 -10.17 1.89
C MET A 234 -5.01 -10.89 2.70
N GLU A 235 -5.35 -11.91 3.49
CA GLU A 235 -4.37 -12.71 4.23
C GLU A 235 -3.48 -13.53 3.29
N GLN A 236 -4.04 -14.19 2.28
CA GLN A 236 -3.27 -14.91 1.26
C GLN A 236 -2.29 -13.98 0.53
N CYS A 237 -2.71 -12.74 0.25
CA CYS A 237 -1.88 -11.72 -0.38
C CYS A 237 -0.96 -10.96 0.60
N ARG A 238 -0.99 -11.28 1.91
CA ARG A 238 -0.22 -10.59 2.97
C ARG A 238 -0.53 -9.10 3.12
N LEU A 239 -1.79 -8.73 2.89
CA LEU A 239 -2.31 -7.36 2.94
C LEU A 239 -3.29 -7.12 4.11
N SER A 240 -3.45 -8.05 5.05
CA SER A 240 -4.48 -8.06 6.11
C SER A 240 -4.62 -6.74 6.90
N SER A 241 -3.51 -6.05 7.14
CA SER A 241 -3.45 -4.83 7.94
C SER A 241 -3.74 -3.55 7.14
N ARG A 242 -3.88 -3.65 5.81
CA ARG A 242 -4.21 -2.48 4.97
C ARG A 242 -5.65 -2.03 5.20
N ASN A 243 -5.81 -0.71 5.16
CA ASN A 243 -7.13 -0.10 5.11
C ASN A 243 -7.81 -0.46 3.79
N ARG A 244 -9.12 -0.60 3.82
CA ARG A 244 -9.96 -0.86 2.65
C ARG A 244 -11.06 0.17 2.55
N GLU A 245 -11.31 0.66 1.36
CA GLU A 245 -12.46 1.50 1.05
C GLU A 245 -13.34 0.75 0.06
N LEU A 246 -14.64 0.62 0.38
CA LEU A 246 -15.58 -0.06 -0.50
C LEU A 246 -15.81 0.79 -1.76
N THR A 247 -15.58 0.21 -2.93
CA THR A 247 -15.67 0.89 -4.24
C THR A 247 -16.77 0.30 -5.11
N ASP A 248 -17.05 0.97 -6.24
CA ASP A 248 -18.02 0.51 -7.23
C ASP A 248 -17.45 -0.67 -8.05
N TYR A 249 -18.06 -1.85 -7.92
CA TYR A 249 -17.63 -3.07 -8.58
C TYR A 249 -17.70 -2.97 -10.12
N ASP A 250 -18.75 -2.35 -10.66
CA ASP A 250 -18.96 -2.28 -12.12
C ASP A 250 -17.91 -1.39 -12.80
N ARG A 251 -17.43 -0.35 -12.10
CA ARG A 251 -16.35 0.51 -12.57
C ARG A 251 -15.02 -0.24 -12.70
N GLU A 252 -14.70 -1.08 -11.71
CA GLU A 252 -13.48 -1.88 -11.74
C GLU A 252 -13.58 -3.05 -12.74
N GLU A 253 -14.77 -3.61 -12.92
CA GLU A 253 -15.05 -4.59 -13.97
C GLU A 253 -14.91 -4.01 -15.38
N PHE A 254 -15.33 -2.75 -15.57
CA PHE A 254 -15.19 -2.03 -16.83
C PHE A 254 -13.72 -1.82 -17.19
N HIS A 255 -12.88 -1.38 -16.24
CA HIS A 255 -11.44 -1.27 -16.45
C HIS A 255 -10.80 -2.63 -16.74
N ARG A 256 -11.18 -3.69 -16.00
CA ARG A 256 -10.78 -5.07 -16.27
C ARG A 256 -11.14 -5.52 -17.70
N ARG A 257 -12.36 -5.22 -18.17
CA ARG A 257 -12.85 -5.60 -19.51
C ARG A 257 -12.19 -4.79 -20.63
N GLU A 258 -11.97 -3.49 -20.45
CA GLU A 258 -11.24 -2.68 -21.42
C GLU A 258 -9.78 -3.13 -21.57
N PHE A 259 -9.08 -3.39 -20.46
CA PHE A 259 -7.69 -3.86 -20.49
C PHE A 259 -7.55 -5.30 -21.00
N MET A 260 -8.42 -6.25 -20.60
CA MET A 260 -8.41 -7.61 -21.15
C MET A 260 -8.82 -7.68 -22.63
N SER A 261 -9.41 -6.62 -23.20
CA SER A 261 -9.67 -6.51 -24.63
C SER A 261 -8.46 -6.06 -25.44
N GLN A 262 -7.43 -5.48 -24.80
CA GLN A 262 -6.17 -5.07 -25.44
C GLN A 262 -5.17 -6.23 -25.62
N ASP A 263 -5.33 -7.34 -24.89
CA ASP A 263 -4.50 -8.55 -25.03
C ASP A 263 -4.80 -9.39 -26.30
N LYS A 264 -5.67 -8.90 -27.18
CA LYS A 264 -5.88 -9.43 -28.53
C LYS A 264 -5.98 -8.29 -29.54
N ILE A 265 -4.85 -7.69 -29.92
CA ILE A 265 -4.51 -7.32 -31.31
C ILE A 265 -2.99 -7.08 -31.42
N GLU A 266 -2.50 -7.45 -32.60
CA GLU A 266 -1.15 -7.69 -33.08
C GLU A 266 -0.15 -6.51 -33.01
N LYS A 267 1.13 -6.87 -32.90
CA LYS A 267 2.30 -6.39 -33.68
C LYS A 267 2.35 -4.91 -34.09
N TRP A 268 3.43 -4.23 -33.67
CA TRP A 268 4.02 -2.99 -34.19
C TRP A 268 3.40 -2.41 -35.47
N ASP A 269 2.90 -1.18 -35.39
CA ASP A 269 2.76 -0.25 -36.52
C ASP A 269 3.20 1.17 -36.12
N GLU A 270 4.25 1.65 -36.78
CA GLU A 270 4.82 3.00 -36.71
C GLU A 270 3.84 4.07 -37.25
N VAL A 271 2.67 4.33 -36.64
CA VAL A 271 1.76 5.33 -37.24
C VAL A 271 0.95 6.19 -36.27
N ASN A 272 0.94 5.96 -34.95
CA ASN A 272 0.21 6.84 -34.03
C ASN A 272 1.18 7.64 -33.15
N GLY A 273 1.67 8.75 -33.71
CA GLY A 273 2.41 9.76 -32.97
C GLY A 273 1.60 10.31 -31.79
N ASN A 274 2.20 10.30 -30.60
CA ASN A 274 1.74 11.08 -29.46
C ASN A 274 2.83 12.13 -29.13
N THR A 275 2.85 13.21 -29.90
CA THR A 275 3.69 14.39 -29.65
C THR A 275 3.02 15.24 -28.59
N GLY A 276 3.51 15.18 -27.35
CA GLY A 276 2.92 15.99 -26.30
C GLY A 276 3.64 16.11 -24.97
N ASN A 277 4.95 15.82 -24.81
CA ASN A 277 5.70 16.39 -23.67
C ASN A 277 7.26 16.29 -23.68
N ASN A 278 7.90 15.60 -24.64
CA ASN A 278 9.37 15.46 -24.61
C ASN A 278 10.15 16.76 -24.90
N GLY A 279 9.52 17.75 -25.53
CA GLY A 279 10.22 18.95 -26.01
C GLY A 279 10.79 19.86 -24.92
N ARG A 280 10.24 19.90 -23.70
CA ARG A 280 10.74 20.81 -22.64
C ARG A 280 12.01 20.28 -21.98
N LEU A 281 12.11 18.97 -21.78
CA LEU A 281 13.32 18.32 -21.27
C LEU A 281 14.45 18.41 -22.30
N GLU A 282 14.16 18.13 -23.58
CA GLU A 282 15.11 18.33 -24.69
C GLU A 282 15.60 19.78 -24.76
N THR A 283 14.68 20.76 -24.69
CA THR A 283 15.03 22.20 -24.67
C THR A 283 15.96 22.56 -23.50
N PHE A 284 15.75 21.97 -22.32
CA PHE A 284 16.63 22.16 -21.16
C PHE A 284 18.02 21.58 -21.41
N LEU A 285 18.10 20.34 -21.91
CA LEU A 285 19.36 19.64 -22.16
C LEU A 285 20.21 20.30 -23.26
N GLU A 286 19.57 20.78 -24.33
CA GLU A 286 20.20 21.41 -25.50
C GLU A 286 20.51 22.90 -25.31
N SER A 287 20.02 23.51 -24.23
CA SER A 287 20.22 24.93 -23.98
C SER A 287 21.70 25.33 -23.97
N ALA A 288 22.06 26.46 -24.58
CA ALA A 288 23.46 26.89 -24.65
C ALA A 288 24.02 27.48 -23.34
N GLY A 289 23.15 27.86 -22.39
CA GLY A 289 23.52 28.49 -21.13
C GLY A 289 23.36 27.58 -19.91
N ASP A 290 23.88 28.04 -18.77
CA ASP A 290 23.68 27.38 -17.48
C ASP A 290 22.28 27.70 -16.94
N ASN A 291 21.53 26.67 -16.62
CA ASN A 291 20.15 26.77 -16.16
C ASN A 291 19.82 25.65 -15.18
N TYR A 292 18.71 25.83 -14.46
CA TYR A 292 18.11 24.78 -13.67
C TYR A 292 16.66 24.58 -14.11
N ALA A 293 16.19 23.35 -13.94
CA ALA A 293 14.84 22.93 -14.20
C ALA A 293 14.24 22.31 -12.95
N ILE A 294 12.93 22.50 -12.78
CA ILE A 294 12.15 21.77 -11.79
C ILE A 294 11.35 20.71 -12.53
N LEU A 295 11.53 19.49 -12.08
CA LEU A 295 10.90 18.29 -12.59
C LEU A 295 9.93 17.79 -11.51
N GLN A 296 8.70 17.52 -11.90
CA GLN A 296 7.68 16.97 -10.99
C GLN A 296 7.10 15.68 -11.56
N LEU A 297 6.64 14.83 -10.65
CA LEU A 297 5.70 13.75 -10.90
C LEU A 297 4.68 14.11 -11.98
N ARG A 298 4.69 13.49 -13.18
CA ARG A 298 3.53 13.59 -14.08
C ARG A 298 2.29 13.16 -13.31
N ASP A 299 1.19 13.88 -13.44
CA ASP A 299 -0.06 13.52 -12.77
C ASP A 299 -0.76 12.35 -13.49
N ILE A 300 -0.12 11.19 -13.45
CA ILE A 300 -0.57 9.94 -14.03
C ILE A 300 -0.59 8.85 -12.94
N GLU A 301 -1.23 7.73 -13.23
CA GLU A 301 -1.50 6.70 -12.22
C GLU A 301 -0.22 5.97 -11.79
N GLU A 302 0.70 5.76 -12.73
CA GLU A 302 1.98 5.07 -12.57
C GLU A 302 2.89 5.76 -11.55
N THR A 303 2.79 7.09 -11.41
CA THR A 303 3.67 7.88 -10.53
C THR A 303 3.10 8.09 -9.13
N ARG A 304 1.89 7.59 -8.83
CA ARG A 304 1.22 7.84 -7.54
C ARG A 304 1.98 7.28 -6.34
N MET A 305 2.71 6.17 -6.51
CA MET A 305 3.57 5.62 -5.46
C MET A 305 4.89 6.35 -5.31
N GLU A 306 5.37 6.96 -6.38
CA GLU A 306 6.60 7.75 -6.37
C GLU A 306 6.37 9.14 -5.76
N ARG A 307 5.15 9.67 -5.94
CA ARG A 307 4.74 10.96 -5.39
C ARG A 307 4.83 10.97 -3.87
N PHE A 308 5.57 11.96 -3.36
CA PHE A 308 5.83 12.17 -1.94
C PHE A 308 6.55 11.03 -1.22
N SER A 309 7.09 10.05 -1.95
CA SER A 309 7.94 9.00 -1.39
C SER A 309 9.36 9.52 -1.18
N SER A 310 10.00 9.20 -0.08
CA SER A 310 11.45 9.43 0.08
C SER A 310 12.25 8.39 -0.71
N LEU A 311 13.54 8.63 -0.97
CA LEU A 311 14.40 7.61 -1.60
C LEU A 311 14.44 6.33 -0.77
N ARG A 312 14.45 6.46 0.57
CA ARG A 312 14.36 5.32 1.49
C ARG A 312 13.04 4.54 1.37
N MET A 313 11.94 5.21 1.04
CA MET A 313 10.64 4.57 0.82
C MET A 313 10.63 3.86 -0.52
N LEU A 314 11.18 4.47 -1.57
CA LEU A 314 11.36 3.86 -2.90
C LEU A 314 12.21 2.58 -2.82
N GLU A 315 13.37 2.62 -2.14
CA GLU A 315 14.21 1.43 -1.91
C GLU A 315 13.45 0.30 -1.21
N ARG A 316 12.58 0.61 -0.23
CA ARG A 316 11.77 -0.41 0.47
C ARG A 316 10.68 -1.02 -0.39
N MET A 317 10.23 -0.29 -1.41
CA MET A 317 9.25 -0.73 -2.39
C MET A 317 9.92 -1.39 -3.61
N ASP A 318 11.25 -1.54 -3.61
CA ASP A 318 12.04 -2.03 -4.74
C ASP A 318 11.82 -1.21 -6.02
N MET A 319 11.66 0.11 -5.85
CA MET A 319 11.47 1.08 -6.92
C MET A 319 12.68 2.00 -7.03
N GLU A 320 13.00 2.40 -8.25
CA GLU A 320 14.03 3.40 -8.54
C GLU A 320 13.40 4.64 -9.16
N VAL A 321 14.06 5.78 -9.00
CA VAL A 321 13.60 7.03 -9.61
C VAL A 321 13.76 6.92 -11.13
N ASN A 322 12.64 6.99 -11.86
CA ASN A 322 12.66 6.93 -13.32
C ASN A 322 12.42 8.32 -13.91
N ILE A 323 13.39 8.84 -14.67
CA ILE A 323 13.27 10.17 -15.30
C ILE A 323 12.07 10.29 -16.24
N ASP A 324 11.67 9.20 -16.90
CA ASP A 324 10.55 9.22 -17.85
C ASP A 324 9.23 9.53 -17.15
N HIS A 325 9.13 9.34 -15.83
CA HIS A 325 7.93 9.63 -15.05
C HIS A 325 7.77 11.13 -14.74
N TYR A 326 8.81 11.93 -14.95
CA TYR A 326 8.82 13.35 -14.62
C TYR A 326 8.49 14.22 -15.82
N GLU A 327 7.92 15.39 -15.55
CA GLU A 327 7.80 16.48 -16.52
C GLU A 327 8.51 17.75 -16.04
N VAL A 328 9.04 18.52 -16.99
CA VAL A 328 9.69 19.80 -16.71
C VAL A 328 8.64 20.89 -16.57
N VAL A 329 8.33 21.27 -15.33
CA VAL A 329 7.32 22.28 -15.02
C VAL A 329 7.88 23.71 -15.02
N TYR A 330 9.20 23.86 -14.92
CA TYR A 330 9.87 25.16 -14.86
C TYR A 330 11.33 25.10 -15.31
N ILE A 331 11.82 26.14 -15.98
CA ILE A 331 13.22 26.31 -16.40
C ILE A 331 13.61 27.77 -16.15
N ALA A 332 14.78 28.01 -15.54
CA ALA A 332 15.33 29.36 -15.39
C ALA A 332 16.86 29.38 -15.45
N PRO A 333 17.47 30.54 -15.78
CA PRO A 333 18.92 30.70 -15.72
C PRO A 333 19.48 30.38 -14.33
N LEU A 334 20.63 29.71 -14.29
CA LEU A 334 21.29 29.34 -13.04
C LEU A 334 21.94 30.60 -12.44
N PRO A 335 21.52 31.07 -11.26
CA PRO A 335 22.15 32.22 -10.63
C PRO A 335 23.55 31.86 -10.12
N ILE A 336 24.38 32.90 -9.99
CA ILE A 336 25.68 32.75 -9.32
C ILE A 336 25.41 32.35 -7.87
N HIS A 337 25.94 31.21 -7.46
CA HIS A 337 25.74 30.65 -6.13
C HIS A 337 27.07 30.24 -5.50
N THR A 338 27.14 30.33 -4.18
CA THR A 338 28.39 30.08 -3.43
C THR A 338 28.63 28.59 -3.18
N ASN A 339 27.57 27.82 -2.94
CA ASN A 339 27.63 26.36 -2.82
C ASN A 339 26.29 25.73 -3.22
N ARG A 340 26.35 24.45 -3.62
CA ARG A 340 25.20 23.73 -4.17
C ARG A 340 24.06 23.51 -3.15
N PRO A 341 24.33 23.11 -1.89
CA PRO A 341 23.26 22.92 -0.91
C PRO A 341 22.49 24.20 -0.60
N ALA A 342 23.16 25.35 -0.38
CA ALA A 342 22.47 26.61 -0.11
C ALA A 342 21.65 27.09 -1.31
N PHE A 343 22.10 26.79 -2.54
CA PHE A 343 21.30 27.05 -3.73
C PHE A 343 20.01 26.21 -3.74
N LEU A 344 20.09 24.90 -3.51
CA LEU A 344 18.93 24.01 -3.49
C LEU A 344 17.92 24.42 -2.40
N GLU A 345 18.40 24.77 -1.21
CA GLU A 345 17.55 25.32 -0.13
C GLU A 345 16.88 26.64 -0.55
N SER A 346 17.60 27.54 -1.22
CA SER A 346 17.02 28.78 -1.73
C SER A 346 15.96 28.55 -2.82
N VAL A 347 16.11 27.50 -3.64
CA VAL A 347 15.10 27.07 -4.61
C VAL A 347 13.87 26.55 -3.85
N PHE A 348 14.05 25.68 -2.86
CA PHE A 348 12.95 25.19 -2.04
C PHE A 348 12.17 26.32 -1.35
N GLU A 349 12.89 27.26 -0.72
CA GLU A 349 12.28 28.43 -0.09
C GLU A 349 11.51 29.28 -1.10
N LYS A 350 12.11 29.60 -2.24
CA LYS A 350 11.50 30.42 -3.30
C LYS A 350 10.20 29.79 -3.82
N PHE A 351 10.18 28.50 -4.14
CA PHE A 351 8.99 27.88 -4.72
C PHE A 351 7.87 27.56 -3.71
N ASN A 352 8.17 27.67 -2.41
CA ASN A 352 7.20 27.43 -1.34
C ASN A 352 6.71 28.70 -0.62
N LEU A 353 7.53 29.75 -0.52
CA LEU A 353 7.17 31.02 0.12
C LEU A 353 6.90 32.13 -0.90
N ASP A 354 7.75 32.26 -1.92
CA ASP A 354 7.76 33.37 -2.89
C ASP A 354 7.61 32.87 -4.34
N ARG A 355 6.55 32.09 -4.57
CA ARG A 355 6.33 31.33 -5.81
C ARG A 355 6.23 32.24 -7.05
N PRO A 356 7.02 32.02 -8.12
CA PRO A 356 6.95 32.81 -9.36
C PRO A 356 5.58 32.72 -10.08
N ASP A 357 5.17 33.79 -10.75
CA ASP A 357 3.89 33.87 -11.47
C ASP A 357 3.80 32.93 -12.70
N ASP A 358 4.95 32.65 -13.33
CA ASP A 358 5.08 31.78 -14.50
C ASP A 358 5.25 30.30 -14.13
N PHE A 359 5.40 29.99 -12.85
CA PHE A 359 5.48 28.61 -12.35
C PHE A 359 4.11 27.91 -12.45
N LYS A 360 4.06 26.78 -13.15
CA LYS A 360 2.84 26.00 -13.41
C LYS A 360 2.75 24.69 -12.62
N GLY A 361 3.81 24.35 -11.88
CA GLY A 361 3.86 23.16 -11.02
C GLY A 361 3.19 23.38 -9.66
N HIS A 362 3.17 22.31 -8.85
CA HIS A 362 2.80 22.40 -7.44
C HIS A 362 3.98 22.87 -6.57
N SER A 363 3.70 23.21 -5.31
CA SER A 363 4.74 23.54 -4.31
C SER A 363 5.83 22.48 -4.28
N LEU A 364 7.09 22.92 -4.13
CA LEU A 364 8.23 22.03 -4.14
C LEU A 364 8.19 21.12 -2.91
N SER A 365 8.24 19.81 -3.13
CA SER A 365 7.94 18.81 -2.11
C SER A 365 8.73 17.53 -2.31
N VAL A 366 8.63 16.61 -1.35
CA VAL A 366 9.25 15.28 -1.46
C VAL A 366 8.82 14.63 -2.77
N SER A 367 9.76 14.00 -3.48
CA SER A 367 9.64 13.48 -4.85
C SER A 367 9.92 14.44 -6.00
N ASP A 368 10.01 15.74 -5.77
CA ASP A 368 10.40 16.67 -6.85
C ASP A 368 11.90 16.63 -7.12
N ILE A 369 12.30 16.94 -8.35
CA ILE A 369 13.70 16.95 -8.77
C ILE A 369 14.10 18.35 -9.23
N VAL A 370 15.22 18.84 -8.72
CA VAL A 370 15.91 20.00 -9.25
C VAL A 370 17.05 19.50 -10.13
N ALA A 371 16.90 19.64 -11.45
CA ALA A 371 17.95 19.35 -12.41
C ALA A 371 18.76 20.63 -12.67
N ILE A 372 20.08 20.56 -12.59
CA ILE A 372 20.98 21.69 -12.79
C ILE A 372 21.94 21.35 -13.90
N ARG A 373 21.93 22.20 -14.93
CA ARG A 373 22.85 22.15 -16.06
C ARG A 373 23.89 23.25 -15.90
N GLU A 374 25.15 22.85 -15.78
CA GLU A 374 26.27 23.75 -15.58
C GLU A 374 27.45 23.26 -16.44
N ASN A 375 28.00 24.12 -17.28
CA ASN A 375 29.10 23.80 -18.21
C ASN A 375 28.80 22.58 -19.12
N GLY A 376 27.53 22.37 -19.46
CA GLY A 376 27.08 21.25 -20.31
C GLY A 376 26.90 19.91 -19.59
N ALA A 377 27.21 19.81 -18.30
CA ALA A 377 26.91 18.63 -17.47
C ALA A 377 25.59 18.82 -16.73
N VAL A 378 24.83 17.74 -16.53
CA VAL A 378 23.54 17.76 -15.84
C VAL A 378 23.63 16.96 -14.55
N SER A 379 23.24 17.59 -13.44
CA SER A 379 23.19 17.01 -12.11
C SER A 379 21.75 17.07 -11.60
N CYS A 380 21.24 15.98 -11.02
CA CYS A 380 19.85 15.88 -10.55
C CYS A 380 19.82 15.75 -9.03
N TYR A 381 18.98 16.54 -8.37
CA TYR A 381 18.82 16.54 -6.92
C TYR A 381 17.37 16.28 -6.56
N TYR A 382 17.14 15.14 -5.91
CA TYR A 382 15.85 14.73 -5.39
C TYR A 382 15.53 15.46 -4.10
N CYS A 383 14.34 16.03 -3.99
CA CYS A 383 13.82 16.53 -2.72
C CYS A 383 13.43 15.32 -1.84
N ASP A 384 14.27 14.98 -0.87
CA ASP A 384 13.95 13.95 0.13
C ASP A 384 13.35 14.62 1.39
N SER A 385 12.82 13.79 2.29
CA SER A 385 12.20 14.10 3.57
C SER A 385 12.99 15.03 4.50
N THR A 386 14.33 15.08 4.39
CA THR A 386 15.18 15.89 5.28
C THR A 386 16.07 16.90 4.56
N CYS A 387 16.40 16.65 3.29
CA CYS A 387 17.28 17.49 2.47
C CYS A 387 17.24 17.03 1.02
N PHE A 388 17.90 17.78 0.13
CA PHE A 388 18.14 17.32 -1.23
C PHE A 388 19.22 16.24 -1.28
N GLN A 389 18.97 15.18 -2.05
CA GLN A 389 19.91 14.10 -2.29
C GLN A 389 20.21 13.97 -3.78
N GLU A 390 21.48 13.88 -4.14
CA GLU A 390 21.90 13.75 -5.54
C GLU A 390 21.50 12.37 -6.09
N LEU A 391 21.05 12.35 -7.34
CA LEU A 391 20.70 11.14 -8.11
C LEU A 391 21.71 10.93 -9.24
N PRO A 392 22.81 10.20 -9.00
CA PRO A 392 23.83 9.98 -10.00
C PRO A 392 23.27 9.18 -11.18
N GLY A 393 23.51 9.66 -12.40
CA GLY A 393 23.17 8.92 -13.62
C GLY A 393 21.67 8.85 -13.96
N LEU A 394 20.81 9.59 -13.25
CA LEU A 394 19.38 9.66 -13.57
C LEU A 394 19.13 10.14 -15.00
N ILE A 395 19.87 11.17 -15.41
CA ILE A 395 19.94 11.62 -16.80
C ILE A 395 21.31 11.18 -17.31
N PRO A 396 21.40 10.09 -18.11
CA PRO A 396 22.66 9.66 -18.66
C PRO A 396 23.24 10.75 -19.57
N GLU A 397 24.56 10.96 -19.51
CA GLU A 397 25.25 11.86 -20.43
C GLU A 397 25.07 11.36 -21.88
N ASN A 398 24.08 11.93 -22.56
CA ASN A 398 23.98 12.12 -24.01
C ASN A 398 24.18 10.85 -24.87
N TYR A 399 23.15 10.00 -24.97
CA TYR A 399 23.04 8.94 -25.99
C TYR A 399 23.18 9.49 -27.42
N LEU A 400 22.70 10.71 -27.68
CA LEU A 400 22.79 11.36 -28.99
C LEU A 400 24.23 11.71 -29.38
N LYS A 401 25.05 12.18 -28.42
CA LYS A 401 26.45 12.52 -28.69
C LYS A 401 27.32 11.30 -28.99
N ASN A 402 26.99 10.15 -28.39
CA ASN A 402 27.67 8.89 -28.65
C ASN A 402 27.19 8.21 -29.95
N ALA A 403 25.91 8.31 -30.29
CA ALA A 403 25.38 7.80 -31.56
C ALA A 403 25.86 8.64 -32.76
N GLU A 404 25.98 9.96 -32.60
CA GLU A 404 26.49 10.87 -33.63
C GLU A 404 28.01 10.71 -33.82
N MET A 405 28.80 10.55 -32.74
CA MET A 405 30.23 10.19 -32.84
C MET A 405 30.47 8.80 -33.43
N GLN A 406 29.59 7.82 -33.17
CA GLN A 406 29.71 6.47 -33.77
C GLN A 406 29.33 6.43 -35.25
N LEU A 407 28.44 7.33 -35.71
CA LEU A 407 28.13 7.46 -37.13
C LEU A 407 29.20 8.28 -37.86
N GLU A 408 29.76 9.33 -37.26
CA GLU A 408 30.77 10.17 -37.93
C GLU A 408 32.12 9.44 -38.16
N ASP A 409 32.51 8.48 -37.32
CA ASP A 409 33.74 7.69 -37.54
C ASP A 409 33.64 6.75 -38.76
N ASP A 410 32.44 6.30 -39.12
CA ASP A 410 32.22 5.34 -40.22
C ASP A 410 32.01 6.01 -41.59
N TYR A 411 31.75 7.32 -41.65
CA TYR A 411 31.62 8.06 -42.92
C TYR A 411 32.96 8.53 -43.51
N GLY A 412 34.09 8.30 -42.82
CA GLY A 412 35.43 8.62 -43.34
C GLY A 412 36.07 7.55 -44.23
N MET A 413 35.44 6.38 -44.38
CA MET A 413 36.06 5.18 -44.99
C MET A 413 35.29 4.60 -46.18
N ILE A 414 34.54 5.40 -46.94
CA ILE A 414 34.09 5.03 -48.29
C ILE A 414 34.16 6.26 -49.21
N ASP A 415 35.38 6.65 -49.58
CA ASP A 415 35.58 7.11 -50.96
C ASP A 415 36.67 6.25 -51.59
N GLY A 416 36.21 5.15 -52.21
CA GLY A 416 37.01 4.20 -52.98
C GLY A 416 37.52 4.79 -54.30
N VAL A 417 38.03 6.02 -54.28
CA VAL A 417 38.82 6.58 -55.39
C VAL A 417 40.25 6.09 -55.23
N VAL A 418 40.56 5.05 -55.98
CA VAL A 418 41.93 4.63 -56.29
C VAL A 418 42.67 5.81 -56.93
N ASN A 419 43.53 6.47 -56.17
CA ASN A 419 44.54 7.36 -56.75
C ASN A 419 45.88 7.22 -56.02
N ASN A 420 46.52 6.07 -56.21
CA ASN A 420 47.92 5.88 -55.83
C ASN A 420 48.82 6.42 -56.96
N GLY A 421 48.98 7.74 -56.98
CA GLY A 421 50.09 8.42 -57.63
C GLY A 421 51.23 8.65 -56.63
N ALA A 422 52.27 7.83 -56.73
CA ALA A 422 53.64 7.91 -56.18
C ALA A 422 53.97 8.94 -55.07
N LYS A 423 54.53 8.44 -53.95
CA LYS A 423 55.86 8.83 -53.43
C LYS A 423 56.30 8.01 -52.20
N ASP A 424 57.14 7.01 -52.48
CA ASP A 424 58.43 6.71 -51.85
C ASP A 424 58.73 7.00 -50.36
N CYS A 425 59.13 5.90 -49.70
CA CYS A 425 60.41 5.72 -48.97
C CYS A 425 60.57 6.20 -47.50
N LYS A 426 60.52 5.26 -46.53
CA LYS A 426 61.70 4.55 -45.93
C LYS A 426 61.44 3.90 -44.54
N GLU A 427 61.30 2.58 -44.54
CA GLU A 427 62.11 1.54 -43.86
C GLU A 427 62.81 1.69 -42.47
N LYS A 428 62.67 0.59 -41.68
CA LYS A 428 63.53 -0.08 -40.65
C LYS A 428 63.22 0.20 -39.16
N ALA A 429 63.27 -0.76 -38.21
CA ALA A 429 63.32 -2.23 -38.18
C ALA A 429 63.30 -2.70 -36.68
N ALA A 430 62.63 -3.85 -36.40
CA ALA A 430 62.89 -4.86 -35.34
C ALA A 430 62.83 -4.43 -33.84
N LYS A 431 62.27 -5.18 -32.87
CA LYS A 431 62.46 -6.60 -32.52
C LYS A 431 61.46 -7.09 -31.42
N ASP A 432 61.29 -8.41 -31.39
CA ASP A 432 61.05 -9.32 -30.24
C ASP A 432 59.62 -9.66 -29.75
N LYS A 433 59.25 -10.90 -30.09
CA LYS A 433 58.23 -11.80 -29.53
C LYS A 433 58.56 -12.19 -28.08
N ALA A 434 57.56 -12.38 -27.22
CA ALA A 434 57.38 -13.58 -26.40
C ALA A 434 56.11 -13.48 -25.52
N GLU A 435 55.25 -14.49 -25.66
CA GLU A 435 54.07 -14.80 -24.84
C GLU A 435 54.44 -15.05 -23.37
N LYS A 436 53.60 -14.59 -22.42
CA LYS A 436 53.52 -15.17 -21.06
C LYS A 436 52.08 -15.16 -20.50
N PRO A 437 51.72 -16.16 -19.65
CA PRO A 437 50.35 -16.60 -19.41
C PRO A 437 49.71 -16.08 -18.11
N SER A 438 48.42 -16.42 -17.98
CA SER A 438 47.39 -15.99 -17.02
C SER A 438 47.63 -16.27 -15.52
N VAL A 439 47.02 -15.40 -14.70
CA VAL A 439 47.15 -15.13 -13.24
C VAL A 439 46.87 -16.33 -12.31
N VAL A 440 46.42 -17.47 -12.83
CA VAL A 440 46.00 -18.63 -12.02
C VAL A 440 47.19 -19.35 -11.34
N GLU A 441 48.42 -19.18 -11.83
CA GLU A 441 49.63 -19.74 -11.20
C GLU A 441 50.17 -18.93 -10.01
N GLN A 442 49.67 -17.71 -9.75
CA GLN A 442 50.17 -16.85 -8.66
C GLN A 442 49.51 -17.12 -7.30
N LEU A 443 48.51 -18.00 -7.21
CA LEU A 443 47.72 -18.23 -6.00
C LEU A 443 48.04 -19.52 -5.23
N LYS A 444 49.14 -20.22 -5.53
CA LYS A 444 49.40 -21.55 -4.92
C LYS A 444 50.67 -21.74 -4.08
N ASN A 445 51.47 -20.72 -3.79
CA ASN A 445 52.62 -20.93 -2.90
C ASN A 445 53.01 -19.67 -2.10
N GLN A 446 52.66 -19.63 -0.80
CA GLN A 446 53.61 -19.20 0.24
C GLN A 446 53.25 -19.81 1.61
N PRO A 447 54.25 -20.04 2.48
CA PRO A 447 54.25 -21.08 3.50
C PRO A 447 53.71 -20.67 4.88
N HIS A 448 53.37 -21.70 5.64
CA HIS A 448 52.97 -21.72 7.05
C HIS A 448 54.17 -21.49 7.98
N CYS A 449 54.01 -20.67 9.04
CA CYS A 449 54.80 -20.77 10.27
C CYS A 449 54.01 -20.30 11.52
N GLU A 450 53.68 -21.30 12.34
CA GLU A 450 53.73 -21.40 13.81
C GLU A 450 52.92 -20.51 14.77
N VAL A 451 52.28 -21.25 15.69
CA VAL A 451 51.41 -20.87 16.80
C VAL A 451 52.24 -20.53 18.06
N ARG A 452 51.91 -19.44 18.77
CA ARG A 452 52.30 -19.25 20.17
C ARG A 452 51.14 -18.72 21.04
N LYS A 453 51.11 -19.22 22.27
CA LYS A 453 49.95 -19.33 23.19
C LYS A 453 49.56 -18.03 23.93
N LYS A 454 48.23 -17.93 24.13
CA LYS A 454 47.41 -17.35 25.24
C LYS A 454 48.04 -16.39 26.26
N SER A 455 47.37 -15.27 26.48
CA SER A 455 47.20 -14.67 27.82
C SER A 455 45.83 -13.98 27.93
N THR A 456 45.02 -14.46 28.88
CA THR A 456 43.76 -13.90 29.37
C THR A 456 44.00 -12.62 30.18
N VAL A 457 43.21 -11.56 29.95
CA VAL A 457 43.06 -10.43 30.88
C VAL A 457 41.66 -10.49 31.48
N LYS A 458 41.60 -10.49 32.82
CA LYS A 458 40.40 -10.53 33.64
C LYS A 458 39.85 -9.12 33.85
N TYR A 459 38.53 -9.02 33.94
CA TYR A 459 37.81 -7.90 34.56
C TYR A 459 38.03 -7.91 36.08
N THR A 460 38.19 -6.74 36.67
CA THR A 460 37.97 -6.50 38.10
C THR A 460 37.10 -5.26 38.24
N GLU A 461 35.88 -5.50 38.71
CA GLU A 461 35.06 -4.55 39.45
C GLU A 461 35.86 -4.03 40.66
N GLN A 462 35.69 -2.75 40.98
CA GLN A 462 35.83 -2.32 42.37
C GLN A 462 34.91 -1.13 42.64
N GLU A 463 34.00 -1.40 43.58
CA GLU A 463 33.09 -0.52 44.27
C GLU A 463 33.81 0.73 44.83
N ARG A 464 33.09 1.86 44.80
CA ARG A 464 33.03 2.81 45.90
C ARG A 464 31.73 3.59 45.89
#